data_AF-A0A238BLJ9-F1
#
_entry.id   AF-A0A238BLJ9-F1
#
_cell.length_a   1.000
_cell.length_b   1.000
_cell.length_c   1.000
_cell.angle_alpha   90.00
_cell.angle_beta   90.00
_cell.angle_gamma   90.00
#
_symmetry.space_group_name_H-M   'P 1'
#
loop_
_entity.id
_entity.type
_entity.pdbx_description
1 polymer ?
#
loop_
_entity_poly.entity_id
_entity_poly.type
_entity_poly.pdbx_seq_one_letter_code
_entity_poly.pdbx_strand_id
1 'polypeptide(L)'
;MLEFIYHFVGSGQVFEFTWHCSISWFFREFHKSLRYPLWLSVISREMPYNNPEVREMENVAVLGIGTARGLANVISTIWKKNLINEDVWKRLSEPVEYGRDRVSCIKDYRGHGFHYVPHPIRRNAYVMLHPGHGKQNLIIDPFSKV
;
A
#
# COMPACT_ATOMS: atom_id res chain seq x y z
N MET A 1 10.84 -9.63 3.06
CA MET A 1 11.64 -8.65 3.83
C MET A 1 12.88 -8.27 3.06
N LEU A 2 13.70 -9.22 2.61
CA LEU A 2 14.87 -8.94 1.78
C LEU A 2 14.48 -8.33 0.43
N GLU A 3 13.58 -8.89 -0.37
CA GLU A 3 13.21 -8.35 -1.69
C GLU A 3 12.71 -6.88 -1.70
N PHE A 4 11.75 -6.51 -0.83
CA PHE A 4 11.27 -5.13 -0.70
C PHE A 4 12.33 -4.18 -0.15
N ILE A 5 13.11 -4.63 0.85
CA ILE A 5 14.25 -3.85 1.37
C ILE A 5 15.35 -3.76 0.31
N TYR A 6 15.59 -4.78 -0.52
CA TYR A 6 16.58 -4.76 -1.60
C TYR A 6 16.15 -3.85 -2.73
N HIS A 7 14.87 -3.81 -3.08
CA HIS A 7 14.35 -2.88 -4.08
C HIS A 7 14.32 -1.43 -3.57
N PHE A 8 14.15 -1.23 -2.26
CA PHE A 8 14.13 0.07 -1.59
C PHE A 8 15.55 0.59 -1.23
N VAL A 9 16.47 -0.31 -0.86
CA VAL A 9 17.90 -0.05 -0.58
C VAL A 9 18.71 0.06 -1.88
N GLY A 10 18.46 -0.83 -2.85
CA GLY A 10 19.17 -0.89 -4.12
C GLY A 10 18.84 0.24 -5.09
N SER A 11 17.73 0.95 -4.88
CA SER A 11 17.35 2.14 -5.66
C SER A 11 18.00 3.44 -5.15
N GLY A 12 18.80 3.39 -4.07
CA GLY A 12 19.32 4.59 -3.39
C GLY A 12 18.25 5.37 -2.61
N GLN A 13 16.99 4.91 -2.62
CA GLN A 13 15.88 5.58 -1.96
C GLN A 13 15.89 5.42 -0.45
N VAL A 14 16.63 4.47 0.14
CA VAL A 14 16.83 4.43 1.59
C VAL A 14 17.63 5.62 2.08
N PHE A 15 18.69 6.04 1.37
CA PHE A 15 19.45 7.22 1.78
C PHE A 15 18.60 8.48 1.60
N GLU A 16 17.88 8.65 0.47
CA GLU A 16 16.92 9.74 0.30
C GLU A 16 15.79 9.72 1.34
N PHE A 17 15.20 8.56 1.62
CA PHE A 17 14.15 8.40 2.63
C PHE A 17 14.70 8.70 4.01
N THR A 18 15.83 8.15 4.44
CA THR A 18 16.42 8.42 5.76
C THR A 18 17.00 9.83 5.88
N TRP A 19 17.58 10.40 4.81
CA TRP A 19 18.19 11.73 4.76
C TRP A 19 17.10 12.82 4.69
N HIS A 20 16.09 12.68 3.83
CA HIS A 20 14.87 13.50 3.92
C HIS A 20 14.10 13.25 5.20
N CYS A 21 14.23 12.05 5.79
CA CYS A 21 13.69 11.77 7.11
C CYS A 21 14.51 12.36 8.27
N SER A 22 15.72 12.86 8.03
CA SER A 22 16.60 13.40 9.07
C SER A 22 16.66 14.93 9.03
N ILE A 23 16.37 15.54 7.89
CA ILE A 23 16.50 16.99 7.68
C ILE A 23 15.13 17.67 7.84
N SER A 24 14.97 18.27 9.01
CA SER A 24 13.82 19.01 9.52
C SER A 24 13.25 20.05 8.53
N TRP A 25 12.06 19.78 8.00
CA TRP A 25 10.97 20.74 7.67
C TRP A 25 9.75 20.00 7.07
N PHE A 26 9.98 18.85 6.42
CA PHE A 26 8.97 18.09 5.67
C PHE A 26 8.05 17.15 6.50
N PHE A 27 8.36 16.89 7.76
CA PHE A 27 7.66 15.88 8.57
C PHE A 27 6.30 16.26 9.12
N ARG A 28 5.95 17.54 9.08
CA ARG A 28 4.78 18.00 9.83
C ARG A 28 3.52 17.28 9.37
N GLU A 29 3.33 17.12 8.06
CA GLU A 29 2.11 16.49 7.52
C GLU A 29 2.12 14.97 7.63
N PHE A 30 3.25 14.29 7.39
CA PHE A 30 3.36 12.85 7.61
C PHE A 30 3.10 12.49 9.08
N HIS A 31 3.82 13.16 9.98
CA HIS A 31 3.69 12.91 11.42
C HIS A 31 2.29 13.28 11.94
N LYS A 32 1.69 14.38 11.45
CA LYS A 32 0.29 14.71 11.75
C LYS A 32 -0.65 13.59 11.29
N SER A 33 -0.47 13.09 10.06
CA SER A 33 -1.32 12.06 9.47
C SER A 33 -1.22 10.73 10.22
N LEU A 34 -0.03 10.37 10.72
CA LEU A 34 0.15 9.19 11.56
C LEU A 34 -0.46 9.33 12.98
N ARG A 35 -0.70 10.56 13.44
CA ARG A 35 -1.20 10.86 14.79
C ARG A 35 -2.69 11.20 14.82
N TYR A 36 -3.29 11.58 13.69
CA TYR A 36 -4.66 12.08 13.63
C TYR A 36 -5.58 11.10 12.88
N PRO A 37 -6.78 10.80 13.39
CA PRO A 37 -7.29 11.20 14.70
C PRO A 37 -6.57 10.46 15.84
N LEU A 38 -6.56 11.05 17.05
CA LEU A 38 -5.79 10.51 18.18
C LEU A 38 -6.16 9.06 18.52
N TRP A 39 -7.41 8.68 18.37
CA TRP A 39 -7.90 7.32 18.65
C TRP A 39 -7.51 6.30 17.57
N LEU A 40 -6.96 6.73 16.42
CA LEU A 40 -6.35 5.88 15.38
C LEU A 40 -4.84 6.10 15.22
N SER A 41 -4.21 6.82 16.15
CA SER A 41 -2.79 7.18 16.07
C SER A 41 -1.88 5.95 16.10
N VAL A 42 -1.19 5.66 15.00
CA VAL A 42 -0.28 4.51 14.86
C VAL A 42 1.11 4.77 15.47
N ILE A 43 1.37 6.01 15.89
CA ILE A 43 2.58 6.43 16.61
C ILE A 43 2.35 6.59 18.12
N SER A 44 1.17 6.20 18.62
CA SER A 44 0.90 6.13 20.05
C SER A 44 1.69 5.01 20.74
N ARG A 45 1.83 5.08 22.07
CA ARG A 45 2.48 4.02 22.86
C ARG A 45 1.80 2.66 22.71
N GLU A 46 0.48 2.67 22.61
CA GLU A 46 -0.34 1.48 22.43
C GLU A 46 -0.93 1.49 21.02
N MET A 47 -0.99 0.30 20.39
CA MET A 47 -1.58 0.14 19.08
C MET A 47 -3.10 0.31 19.19
N PRO A 48 -3.71 1.36 18.59
CA PRO A 48 -5.14 1.65 18.77
C PRO A 48 -6.04 0.52 18.26
N TYR A 49 -5.58 -0.22 17.25
CA TYR A 49 -6.27 -1.38 16.67
C TYR A 49 -6.33 -2.59 17.60
N ASN A 50 -5.77 -2.52 18.81
CA ASN A 50 -5.95 -3.55 19.84
C ASN A 50 -7.18 -3.30 20.71
N ASN A 51 -7.77 -2.11 20.68
CA ASN A 51 -9.03 -1.81 21.37
C ASN A 51 -10.23 -2.38 20.59
N PRO A 52 -11.08 -3.25 21.18
CA PRO A 52 -12.30 -3.75 20.56
C PRO A 52 -13.24 -2.65 20.05
N GLU A 53 -13.43 -1.58 20.82
CA GLU A 53 -14.31 -0.45 20.43
C GLU A 53 -13.82 0.22 19.14
N VAL A 54 -12.49 0.29 18.96
CA VAL A 54 -11.89 0.81 17.72
C VAL A 54 -12.10 -0.15 16.55
N ARG A 55 -12.09 -1.47 16.79
CA ARG A 55 -12.31 -2.50 15.74
C ARG A 55 -13.76 -2.58 15.27
N GLU A 56 -14.72 -2.23 16.12
CA GLU A 56 -16.14 -2.23 15.79
C GLU A 56 -16.54 -1.08 14.87
N MET A 57 -15.71 -0.04 14.76
CA MET A 57 -15.95 1.08 13.86
C MET A 57 -15.76 0.68 12.39
N GLU A 58 -16.66 1.15 11.52
CA GLU A 58 -16.53 0.96 10.08
C GLU A 58 -15.49 1.93 9.50
N ASN A 59 -14.29 1.43 9.19
CA ASN A 59 -13.27 2.19 8.46
C ASN A 59 -12.54 1.30 7.44
N VAL A 60 -12.91 1.45 6.18
CA VAL A 60 -12.39 0.65 5.06
C VAL A 60 -10.92 0.92 4.73
N ALA A 61 -10.32 2.00 5.25
CA ALA A 61 -8.93 2.34 4.96
C ALA A 61 -7.91 1.60 5.85
N VAL A 62 -8.26 1.30 7.11
CA VAL A 62 -7.29 0.79 8.10
C VAL A 62 -7.79 -0.32 9.03
N LEU A 63 -9.10 -0.57 9.14
CA LEU A 63 -9.67 -1.54 10.08
C LEU A 63 -10.05 -2.89 9.45
N GLY A 64 -9.58 -3.17 8.22
CA GLY A 64 -9.78 -4.48 7.60
C GLY A 64 -9.05 -5.58 8.38
N ILE A 65 -9.81 -6.52 8.95
CA ILE A 65 -9.27 -7.69 9.66
C ILE A 65 -9.41 -8.91 8.76
N GLY A 66 -8.30 -9.59 8.50
CA GLY A 66 -8.30 -10.79 7.68
C GLY A 66 -7.01 -11.59 7.82
N THR A 67 -6.99 -12.75 7.15
CA THR A 67 -5.79 -13.59 7.04
C THR A 67 -5.19 -13.41 5.64
N ALA A 68 -3.88 -13.69 5.51
CA ALA A 68 -3.22 -13.68 4.19
C ALA A 68 -3.93 -14.61 3.19
N ARG A 69 -4.38 -15.78 3.65
CA ARG A 69 -5.15 -16.74 2.85
C ARG A 69 -6.51 -16.16 2.44
N GLY A 70 -7.22 -15.51 3.36
CA GLY A 70 -8.50 -14.87 3.08
C GLY A 70 -8.37 -13.80 2.01
N LEU A 71 -7.36 -12.93 2.14
CA LEU A 71 -7.12 -11.86 1.17
C LEU A 71 -6.74 -12.39 -0.22
N ALA A 72 -5.88 -13.42 -0.29
CA ALA A 72 -5.57 -14.11 -1.55
C ALA A 72 -6.81 -14.76 -2.17
N ASN A 73 -7.66 -15.39 -1.36
CA ASN A 73 -8.90 -16.01 -1.82
C ASN A 73 -9.90 -14.99 -2.39
N VAL A 74 -9.96 -13.77 -1.84
CA VAL A 74 -10.80 -12.70 -2.39
C VAL A 74 -10.40 -12.41 -3.83
N ILE A 75 -9.12 -12.16 -4.08
CA ILE A 75 -8.62 -11.85 -5.43
C ILE A 75 -8.84 -13.04 -6.38
N SER A 76 -8.50 -14.27 -5.95
CA SER A 76 -8.74 -15.47 -6.76
C SER A 76 -10.23 -15.68 -7.07
N THR A 77 -11.12 -15.35 -6.13
CA THR A 77 -12.58 -15.44 -6.35
C THR A 77 -13.07 -14.39 -7.35
N ILE A 78 -12.58 -13.16 -7.27
CA ILE A 78 -12.90 -12.10 -8.25
C ILE A 78 -12.56 -12.55 -9.67
N TRP A 79 -11.38 -13.18 -9.86
CA TRP A 79 -11.00 -13.74 -11.15
C TRP A 79 -11.87 -14.93 -11.56
N LYS A 80 -11.98 -15.96 -10.72
CA LYS A 80 -12.67 -17.22 -11.06
C LYS A 80 -14.16 -17.02 -11.34
N LYS A 81 -14.78 -16.06 -10.67
CA LYS A 81 -16.22 -15.77 -10.83
C LYS A 81 -16.49 -14.58 -11.76
N ASN A 82 -15.46 -13.99 -12.38
CA ASN A 82 -15.57 -12.81 -13.24
C ASN A 82 -16.39 -11.68 -12.58
N LEU A 83 -16.12 -11.40 -11.29
CA LEU A 83 -16.90 -10.41 -10.53
C LEU A 83 -16.66 -8.97 -10.99
N ILE A 84 -15.57 -8.74 -11.72
CA ILE A 84 -15.30 -7.48 -12.42
C ILE A 84 -14.97 -7.78 -13.87
N ASN A 85 -15.41 -6.91 -14.78
CA ASN A 85 -15.24 -7.12 -16.21
C ASN A 85 -13.79 -6.84 -16.67
N GLU A 86 -13.46 -7.26 -17.89
CA GLU A 86 -12.11 -7.13 -18.45
C GLU A 86 -11.68 -5.68 -18.62
N ASP A 87 -12.60 -4.77 -18.96
CA ASP A 87 -12.31 -3.34 -19.10
C ASP A 87 -11.88 -2.71 -17.77
N VAL A 88 -12.51 -3.10 -16.66
CA VAL A 88 -12.13 -2.68 -15.31
C VAL A 88 -10.75 -3.25 -14.97
N TRP A 89 -10.48 -4.53 -15.26
CA TRP A 89 -9.15 -5.10 -15.05
C TRP A 89 -8.06 -4.37 -15.82
N LYS A 90 -8.34 -4.03 -17.09
CA LYS A 90 -7.41 -3.27 -17.93
C LYS A 90 -7.08 -1.91 -17.30
N ARG A 91 -8.10 -1.18 -16.85
CA ARG A 91 -7.92 0.10 -16.15
C ARG A 91 -7.12 -0.07 -14.85
N LEU A 92 -7.48 -1.06 -14.02
CA LEU A 92 -6.79 -1.33 -12.76
C LEU A 92 -5.34 -1.75 -12.95
N SER A 93 -4.98 -2.35 -14.08
CA SER A 93 -3.62 -2.85 -14.36
C SER A 93 -2.60 -1.76 -14.71
N GLU A 94 -3.08 -0.53 -14.96
CA GLU A 94 -2.25 0.61 -15.33
C GLU A 94 -2.30 1.70 -14.24
N PRO A 95 -1.16 2.31 -13.89
CA PRO A 95 -1.17 3.45 -12.97
C PRO A 95 -1.77 4.68 -13.64
N VAL A 96 -2.39 5.54 -12.83
CA VAL A 96 -2.94 6.82 -13.30
C VAL A 96 -1.85 7.89 -13.39
N GLU A 97 -0.89 7.87 -12.45
CA GLU A 97 0.21 8.83 -12.43
C GLU A 97 1.49 8.26 -11.82
N TYR A 98 2.61 8.91 -12.15
CA TYR A 98 3.87 8.80 -11.42
C TYR A 98 4.16 10.12 -10.73
N GLY A 99 4.05 10.15 -9.41
CA GLY A 99 3.98 11.41 -8.66
C GLY A 99 4.63 11.30 -7.29
N ARG A 100 5.00 12.46 -6.72
CA ARG A 100 5.43 12.56 -5.33
C ARG A 100 4.22 12.84 -4.46
N ASP A 101 3.99 11.99 -3.48
CA ASP A 101 2.94 12.18 -2.49
C ASP A 101 3.30 13.30 -1.52
N ARG A 102 2.35 14.19 -1.22
CA ARG A 102 2.60 15.34 -0.34
C ARG A 102 2.69 14.97 1.13
N VAL A 103 2.03 13.88 1.53
CA VAL A 103 1.95 13.46 2.93
C VAL A 103 3.12 12.54 3.27
N SER A 104 3.27 11.43 2.56
CA SER A 104 4.33 10.45 2.76
C SER A 104 5.68 10.84 2.15
N CYS A 105 5.71 11.84 1.26
CA CYS A 105 6.88 12.24 0.48
C CYS A 105 7.46 11.14 -0.44
N ILE A 106 6.80 9.98 -0.53
CA ILE A 106 7.16 8.86 -1.39
C ILE A 106 6.84 9.24 -2.84
N LYS A 107 7.73 8.88 -3.75
CA LYS A 107 7.52 9.04 -5.19
C LYS A 107 7.34 7.66 -5.81
N ASP A 108 6.16 7.41 -6.34
CA ASP A 108 5.78 6.12 -6.91
C ASP A 108 4.70 6.24 -7.98
N TYR A 109 4.39 5.10 -8.62
CA TYR A 109 3.25 4.98 -9.51
C TYR A 109 2.00 4.65 -8.68
N ARG A 110 0.90 5.35 -8.94
CA ARG A 110 -0.34 5.22 -8.16
C ARG A 110 -1.59 5.45 -8.99
N GLY A 111 -2.72 4.94 -8.51
CA GLY A 111 -4.02 5.04 -9.19
C GLY A 111 -5.02 4.05 -8.63
N HIS A 112 -6.31 4.33 -8.78
CA HIS A 112 -7.39 3.38 -8.46
C HIS A 112 -7.37 2.75 -7.04
N GLY A 113 -6.71 3.40 -6.07
CA GLY A 113 -6.53 2.88 -4.71
C GLY A 113 -5.33 1.94 -4.53
N PHE A 114 -4.48 1.77 -5.54
CA PHE A 114 -3.28 0.93 -5.50
C PHE A 114 -2.01 1.74 -5.75
N HIS A 115 -0.91 1.19 -5.25
CA HIS A 115 0.45 1.52 -5.67
C HIS A 115 0.88 0.54 -6.76
N TYR A 116 1.83 0.96 -7.60
CA TYR A 116 2.31 0.16 -8.72
C TYR A 116 3.82 0.15 -8.77
N VAL A 117 4.38 -0.99 -9.16
CA VAL A 117 5.80 -1.12 -9.51
C VAL A 117 5.94 -1.76 -10.89
N PRO A 118 6.96 -1.40 -11.67
CA PRO A 118 7.24 -2.08 -12.93
C PRO A 118 7.31 -3.59 -12.73
N HIS A 119 6.66 -4.33 -13.61
CA HIS A 119 6.64 -5.78 -13.53
C HIS A 119 8.07 -6.32 -13.74
N PRO A 120 8.55 -7.26 -12.92
CA PRO A 120 9.94 -7.73 -12.96
C PRO A 120 10.35 -8.51 -14.23
N ILE A 121 9.40 -8.80 -15.13
CA ILE A 121 9.60 -9.73 -16.25
C ILE A 121 8.86 -9.21 -17.49
N ARG A 122 7.61 -8.76 -17.35
CA ARG A 122 6.81 -8.22 -18.45
C ARG A 122 7.16 -6.74 -18.69
N ARG A 123 7.52 -6.40 -19.93
CA ARG A 123 7.79 -5.00 -20.32
C ARG A 123 6.50 -4.19 -20.34
N ASN A 124 6.58 -2.91 -19.96
CA ASN A 124 5.46 -1.97 -19.95
C ASN A 124 4.23 -2.47 -19.18
N ALA A 125 4.45 -3.28 -18.15
CA ALA A 125 3.43 -3.85 -17.29
C ALA A 125 3.75 -3.51 -15.84
N TYR A 126 2.74 -3.55 -14.98
CA TYR A 126 2.87 -3.22 -13.56
C TYR A 126 2.29 -4.33 -12.68
N VAL A 127 2.88 -4.48 -11.51
CA VAL A 127 2.31 -5.23 -10.40
C VAL A 127 1.61 -4.24 -9.49
N MET A 128 0.41 -4.58 -9.02
CA MET A 128 -0.38 -3.76 -8.11
C MET A 128 -0.06 -4.12 -6.66
N LEU A 129 0.02 -3.11 -5.79
CA LEU A 129 0.33 -3.25 -4.38
C LEU A 129 -0.63 -2.44 -3.52
N HIS A 130 -0.91 -2.95 -2.32
CA HIS A 130 -1.56 -2.19 -1.27
C HIS A 130 -0.87 -2.47 0.08
N PRO A 131 0.26 -1.79 0.36
CA PRO A 131 0.98 -1.97 1.62
C PRO A 131 0.20 -1.37 2.79
N GLY A 132 0.20 -2.09 3.91
CA GLY A 132 -0.38 -1.66 5.19
C GLY A 132 0.69 -1.38 6.23
N HIS A 133 0.38 -0.46 7.16
CA HIS A 133 1.22 -0.23 8.33
C HIS A 133 1.36 -1.53 9.14
N GLY A 134 2.58 -1.90 9.55
CA GLY A 134 2.84 -3.21 10.18
C GLY A 134 3.27 -4.31 9.22
N LYS A 135 3.70 -3.96 7.99
CA LYS A 135 4.31 -4.87 6.98
C LYS A 135 3.34 -5.86 6.32
N GLN A 136 2.04 -5.67 6.50
CA GLN A 136 1.04 -6.37 5.70
C GLN A 136 1.11 -5.86 4.27
N ASN A 137 0.94 -6.73 3.28
CA ASN A 137 0.97 -6.31 1.89
C ASN A 137 0.12 -7.22 1.01
N LEU A 138 -0.70 -6.59 0.17
CA LEU A 138 -1.38 -7.25 -0.93
C LEU A 138 -0.58 -6.99 -2.20
N ILE A 139 -0.21 -8.05 -2.92
CA ILE A 139 0.47 -7.96 -4.20
C ILE A 139 -0.37 -8.72 -5.22
N ILE A 140 -0.72 -8.06 -6.31
CA ILE A 140 -1.55 -8.62 -7.37
C ILE A 140 -0.77 -8.49 -8.68
N ASP A 141 -0.48 -9.62 -9.31
CA ASP A 141 -0.08 -9.67 -10.71
C ASP A 141 -1.36 -9.80 -11.56
N PRO A 142 -1.81 -8.72 -12.24
CA PRO A 142 -3.06 -8.76 -13.00
C PRO A 142 -2.98 -9.66 -14.24
N PHE A 143 -1.78 -10.11 -14.64
CA PHE A 143 -1.56 -10.95 -15.81
C PHE A 143 -1.46 -12.44 -15.48
N SER A 144 -1.06 -12.78 -14.25
CA SER A 144 -0.99 -14.17 -13.78
C SER A 144 -2.22 -14.48 -12.92
N LYS A 145 -3.35 -14.72 -13.57
CA LYS A 145 -4.65 -15.05 -12.93
C LYS A 145 -4.62 -16.49 -12.38
N VAL A 146 -4.15 -16.68 -11.14
CA VAL A 146 -4.08 -18.00 -10.44
C VAL A 146 -5.30 -18.24 -9.53
#